data_AF-A0A640W560-F1
#
_entry.id   AF-A0A640W560-F1
#
_cell.length_a   1.000
_cell.length_b   1.000
_cell.length_c   1.000
_cell.angle_alpha   90.00
_cell.angle_beta   90.00
_cell.angle_gamma   90.00
#
_symmetry.space_group_name_H-M   'P 1'
#
loop_
_entity.id
_entity.type
_entity.pdbx_description
1 polymer ?
#
loop_
_entity_poly.entity_id
_entity_poly.type
_entity_poly.pdbx_seq_one_letter_code
_entity_poly.pdbx_strand_id
1 'polypeptide(L)'
;MLINVSPQYLYWQGKLQPVGELHTPYFLVFPPSNLNAEEMRKKLVEDLRNDGRIENVGEIEEYTSFWNADVKRKVFKVYVRHSSMVPEVSTKIFNLGYYTAEHDIPYHERVLTDLASKGTWIFDSKGKERKINLTVYDIELTKFGEVEEPPIDIIGYSNMKISFTSEKNLENEDFFFDFISIDESNDVNQLVSNDEHEEIKNLIEFAKISMESDIIAGHNILGFDNLQIHDRIRKIMQSSDILSPEELKELKNFLDKYTRRDQSFRFGSPNDTVIFYPSTFDTYLASRKFYSLEDFSLEGLTH
;
A
#
# COMPACT_ATOMS: atom_id res chain seq x y z
N MET A 1 5.15 -8.50 6.09
CA MET A 1 4.02 -8.48 5.14
C MET A 1 4.42 -9.19 3.85
N LEU A 2 3.55 -10.03 3.28
CA LEU A 2 3.77 -10.72 1.98
C LEU A 2 3.43 -9.83 0.79
N ILE A 3 2.48 -8.92 0.96
CA ILE A 3 1.99 -7.97 -0.03
C ILE A 3 2.01 -6.62 0.67
N ASN A 4 2.61 -5.62 0.03
CA ASN A 4 2.73 -4.27 0.57
C ASN A 4 1.95 -3.31 -0.32
N VAL A 5 1.05 -2.53 0.28
CA VAL A 5 0.25 -1.51 -0.41
C VAL A 5 0.45 -0.15 0.26
N SER A 6 0.29 0.94 -0.49
CA SER A 6 0.47 2.28 0.05
C SER A 6 -0.63 2.65 1.05
N PRO A 7 -0.30 3.25 2.21
CA PRO A 7 -1.30 3.74 3.14
C PRO A 7 -2.05 4.96 2.58
N GLN A 8 -1.54 5.57 1.52
CA GLN A 8 -2.09 6.79 0.92
C GLN A 8 -3.05 6.51 -0.24
N TYR A 9 -3.03 5.31 -0.81
CA TYR A 9 -3.79 4.98 -2.01
C TYR A 9 -4.53 3.65 -1.85
N LEU A 10 -5.73 3.58 -2.42
CA LEU A 10 -6.46 2.35 -2.69
C LEU A 10 -6.14 1.89 -4.11
N TYR A 11 -6.04 0.59 -4.27
CA TYR A 11 -5.69 -0.05 -5.53
C TYR A 11 -6.89 -0.81 -6.03
N TRP A 12 -7.60 -0.23 -6.98
CA TRP A 12 -8.60 -0.93 -7.76
C TRP A 12 -7.92 -1.63 -8.94
N GLN A 13 -8.57 -2.60 -9.57
CA GLN A 13 -8.09 -3.24 -10.80
C GLN A 13 -7.67 -2.16 -11.82
N GLY A 14 -6.37 -2.01 -12.06
CA GLY A 14 -5.78 -1.00 -12.95
C GLY A 14 -5.96 0.48 -12.55
N LYS A 15 -6.36 0.80 -11.31
CA LYS A 15 -6.57 2.20 -10.89
C LYS A 15 -6.06 2.48 -9.47
N LEU A 16 -5.07 3.36 -9.40
CA LEU A 16 -4.63 4.03 -8.17
C LEU A 16 -5.63 5.14 -7.78
N GLN A 17 -6.08 5.17 -6.53
CA GLN A 17 -6.95 6.22 -6.03
C GLN A 17 -6.51 6.72 -4.65
N PRO A 18 -6.28 8.03 -4.45
CA PRO A 18 -5.97 8.56 -3.12
C PRO A 18 -7.07 8.25 -2.10
N VAL A 19 -6.68 7.75 -0.93
CA VAL A 19 -7.61 7.40 0.16
C VAL A 19 -8.46 8.61 0.57
N GLY A 20 -7.86 9.80 0.61
CA GLY A 20 -8.54 11.04 1.01
C GLY A 20 -9.67 11.48 0.10
N GLU A 21 -9.77 10.95 -1.12
CA GLU A 21 -10.90 11.22 -2.03
C GLU A 21 -12.16 10.43 -1.67
N LEU A 22 -12.02 9.32 -0.93
CA LEU A 22 -13.12 8.39 -0.63
C LEU A 22 -13.52 8.38 0.85
N HIS A 23 -12.63 8.84 1.71
CA HIS A 23 -12.79 8.67 3.15
C HIS A 23 -12.12 9.82 3.89
N THR A 24 -12.77 10.29 4.97
CA THR A 24 -12.24 11.30 5.88
C THR A 24 -11.77 10.63 7.17
N PRO A 25 -10.53 10.85 7.64
CA PRO A 25 -10.04 10.27 8.88
C PRO A 25 -10.92 10.64 10.08
N TYR A 26 -11.21 9.66 10.93
CA TYR A 26 -11.94 9.88 12.17
C TYR A 26 -11.54 8.88 13.24
N PHE A 27 -11.90 9.20 14.48
CA PHE A 27 -11.88 8.28 15.62
C PHE A 27 -13.16 8.44 16.45
N LEU A 28 -13.45 7.45 17.29
CA LEU A 28 -14.63 7.46 18.15
C LEU A 28 -14.35 8.24 19.43
N VAL A 29 -15.35 9.00 19.86
CA VAL A 29 -15.33 9.73 21.13
C VAL A 29 -16.60 9.39 21.88
N PHE A 30 -16.46 9.12 23.18
CA PHE A 30 -17.62 8.91 24.04
C PHE A 30 -17.39 9.50 25.44
N PRO A 31 -18.47 10.04 26.05
CA PRO A 31 -18.39 10.59 27.39
C PRO A 31 -18.33 9.46 28.45
N PRO A 32 -17.91 9.79 29.68
CA PRO A 32 -18.17 8.96 30.85
C PRO A 32 -19.66 8.57 30.98
N SER A 33 -19.92 7.33 31.40
CA SER A 33 -21.27 6.72 31.46
C SER A 33 -22.27 7.48 32.33
N ASN A 34 -21.80 8.29 33.26
CA ASN A 34 -22.61 9.09 34.16
C ASN A 34 -22.96 10.49 33.61
N LEU A 35 -22.46 10.85 32.42
CA LEU A 35 -22.67 12.18 31.82
C LEU A 35 -23.59 12.10 30.59
N ASN A 36 -24.30 13.20 30.33
CA ASN A 36 -25.19 13.31 29.18
C ASN A 36 -24.37 13.50 27.89
N ALA A 37 -24.55 12.60 26.92
CA ALA A 37 -23.81 12.63 25.66
C ALA A 37 -24.11 13.82 24.76
N GLU A 38 -25.33 14.35 24.78
CA GLU A 38 -25.73 15.52 23.98
C GLU A 38 -25.08 16.79 24.51
N GLU A 39 -25.09 16.98 25.83
CA GLU A 39 -24.45 18.12 26.48
C GLU A 39 -22.93 18.07 26.30
N MET A 40 -22.33 16.91 26.51
CA MET A 40 -20.90 16.70 26.30
C MET A 40 -20.50 16.92 24.84
N ARG A 41 -21.24 16.38 23.87
CA ARG A 41 -20.97 16.65 22.44
C ARG A 41 -21.04 18.14 22.12
N LYS A 42 -22.09 18.84 22.57
CA LYS A 42 -22.22 20.30 22.36
C LYS A 42 -21.03 21.06 22.93
N LYS A 43 -20.61 20.72 24.16
CA LYS A 43 -19.43 21.33 24.79
C LYS A 43 -18.17 21.08 23.97
N LEU A 44 -17.95 19.85 23.52
CA LEU A 44 -16.78 19.51 22.71
C LEU A 44 -16.74 20.27 21.39
N VAL A 45 -17.89 20.41 20.72
CA VAL A 45 -18.00 21.20 19.48
C VAL A 45 -17.55 22.64 19.70
N GLU A 46 -17.96 23.27 20.81
CA GLU A 46 -17.51 24.61 21.16
C GLU A 46 -16.00 24.65 21.50
N ASP A 47 -15.51 23.69 22.30
CA ASP A 47 -14.08 23.57 22.67
C ASP A 47 -13.16 23.38 21.45
N LEU A 48 -13.68 22.77 20.37
CA LEU A 48 -12.95 22.47 19.14
C LEU A 48 -13.20 23.47 18.00
N ARG A 49 -14.08 24.46 18.18
CA ARG A 49 -14.54 25.35 17.11
C ARG A 49 -13.42 26.08 16.35
N ASN A 50 -12.31 26.39 17.03
CA ASN A 50 -11.16 27.08 16.45
C ASN A 50 -9.97 26.15 16.16
N ASP A 51 -10.14 24.84 16.29
CA ASP A 51 -9.09 23.87 16.02
C ASP A 51 -9.06 23.53 14.53
N GLY A 52 -8.14 24.14 13.79
CA GLY A 52 -8.02 24.00 12.33
C GLY A 52 -7.66 22.58 11.84
N ARG A 53 -7.45 21.61 12.73
CA ARG A 53 -7.24 20.19 12.41
C ARG A 53 -8.55 19.42 12.31
N ILE A 54 -9.61 19.90 12.96
CA ILE A 54 -10.92 19.27 12.98
C ILE A 54 -11.65 19.62 11.70
N GLU A 55 -12.21 18.59 11.06
CA GLU A 55 -13.07 18.76 9.90
C GLU A 55 -14.54 18.82 10.31
N ASN A 56 -14.97 17.90 11.19
CA ASN A 56 -16.35 17.83 11.67
C ASN A 56 -16.47 16.99 12.95
N VAL A 57 -17.58 17.14 13.69
CA VAL A 57 -18.01 16.24 14.77
C VAL A 57 -19.34 15.62 14.40
N GLY A 58 -19.35 14.32 14.14
CA GLY A 58 -20.51 13.53 13.73
C GLY A 58 -21.60 13.48 14.79
N GLU A 59 -22.76 12.94 14.39
CA GLU A 59 -23.91 12.76 15.28
C GLU A 59 -23.67 11.66 16.33
N ILE A 60 -24.54 11.64 17.35
CA ILE A 60 -24.50 10.60 18.37
C ILE A 60 -25.10 9.31 17.79
N GLU A 61 -24.33 8.24 17.88
CA GLU A 61 -24.67 6.89 17.46
C GLU A 61 -24.58 5.95 18.69
N GLU A 62 -25.26 4.80 18.64
CA GLU A 62 -25.16 3.76 19.67
C GLU A 62 -24.29 2.61 19.16
N TYR A 63 -23.23 2.28 19.90
CA TYR A 63 -22.32 1.18 19.59
C TYR A 63 -22.30 0.16 20.72
N THR A 64 -22.22 -1.11 20.37
CA THR A 64 -21.81 -2.15 21.31
C THR A 64 -20.30 -2.02 21.54
N SER A 65 -19.88 -1.98 22.80
CA SER A 65 -18.47 -1.83 23.16
C SER A 65 -17.68 -3.05 22.68
N PHE A 66 -16.56 -2.79 22.00
CA PHE A 66 -15.65 -3.85 21.56
C PHE A 66 -15.09 -4.69 22.73
N TRP A 67 -14.89 -4.06 23.90
CA TRP A 67 -14.37 -4.74 25.09
C TRP A 67 -15.44 -5.54 25.85
N ASN A 68 -16.69 -5.13 25.78
CA ASN A 68 -17.80 -5.80 26.47
C ASN A 68 -19.07 -5.73 25.63
N ALA A 69 -19.44 -6.86 25.03
CA ALA A 69 -20.58 -6.98 24.13
C ALA A 69 -21.95 -6.72 24.80
N ASP A 70 -22.03 -6.76 26.13
CA ASP A 70 -23.25 -6.44 26.87
C ASP A 70 -23.43 -4.94 27.12
N VAL A 71 -22.39 -4.14 26.83
CA VAL A 71 -22.38 -2.70 27.08
C VAL A 71 -22.63 -1.95 25.78
N LYS A 72 -23.72 -1.18 25.75
CA LYS A 72 -23.99 -0.19 24.71
C LYS A 72 -23.54 1.19 25.14
N ARG A 73 -22.90 1.94 24.23
CA ARG A 73 -22.36 3.28 24.46
C ARG A 73 -22.92 4.25 23.45
N LYS A 74 -23.26 5.45 23.92
CA LYS A 74 -23.46 6.61 23.05
C LYS A 74 -22.08 7.15 22.65
N VAL A 75 -21.77 7.11 21.37
CA VAL A 75 -20.50 7.55 20.80
C VAL A 75 -20.76 8.56 19.69
N PHE A 76 -19.76 9.33 19.31
CA PHE A 76 -19.81 10.15 18.10
C PHE A 76 -18.42 10.20 17.47
N LYS A 77 -18.38 10.41 16.15
CA LYS A 77 -17.14 10.45 15.38
C LYS A 77 -16.54 11.86 15.40
N VAL A 78 -15.24 11.98 15.61
CA VAL A 78 -14.51 13.23 15.37
C VAL A 78 -13.67 13.07 14.13
N TYR A 79 -13.99 13.85 13.09
CA TYR A 79 -13.32 13.84 11.80
C TYR A 79 -12.19 14.87 11.80
N VAL A 80 -11.03 14.48 11.28
CA VAL A 80 -9.84 15.33 11.17
C VAL A 80 -9.39 15.45 9.72
N ARG A 81 -8.66 16.52 9.41
CA ARG A 81 -8.21 16.82 8.04
C ARG A 81 -7.18 15.86 7.48
N HIS A 82 -6.34 15.30 8.35
CA HIS A 82 -5.30 14.36 7.96
C HIS A 82 -5.12 13.29 9.03
N SER A 83 -4.89 12.03 8.62
CA SER A 83 -4.82 10.89 9.53
C SER A 83 -3.70 11.00 10.56
N SER A 84 -2.58 11.62 10.21
CA SER A 84 -1.46 11.89 11.15
C SER A 84 -1.85 12.80 12.32
N MET A 85 -2.97 13.51 12.25
CA MET A 85 -3.46 14.37 13.33
C MET A 85 -4.24 13.59 14.40
N VAL A 86 -4.69 12.35 14.10
CA VAL A 86 -5.51 11.55 15.02
C VAL A 86 -4.86 11.39 16.40
N PRO A 87 -3.56 11.03 16.54
CA PRO A 87 -2.96 10.84 17.86
C PRO A 87 -2.98 12.10 18.73
N GLU A 88 -2.65 13.25 18.14
CA GLU A 88 -2.57 14.52 18.85
C GLU A 88 -3.97 15.02 19.24
N VAL A 89 -4.92 14.96 18.32
CA VAL A 89 -6.31 15.39 18.56
C VAL A 89 -7.00 14.46 19.55
N SER A 90 -6.82 13.14 19.42
CA SER A 90 -7.36 12.14 20.34
C SER A 90 -6.84 12.38 21.77
N THR A 91 -5.54 12.63 21.93
CA THR A 91 -4.94 12.96 23.24
C THR A 91 -5.51 14.25 23.84
N LYS A 92 -5.68 15.30 23.02
CA LYS A 92 -6.30 16.56 23.47
C LYS A 92 -7.72 16.30 23.99
N ILE A 93 -8.54 15.56 23.25
CA ILE A 93 -9.93 15.25 23.62
C ILE A 93 -9.99 14.36 24.86
N PHE A 94 -9.09 13.38 24.98
CA PHE A 94 -8.97 12.55 26.18
C PHE A 94 -8.70 13.41 27.43
N ASN A 95 -7.79 14.39 27.32
CA ASN A 95 -7.49 15.32 28.41
C ASN A 95 -8.65 16.25 28.79
N LEU A 96 -9.66 16.40 27.92
CA LEU A 96 -10.92 17.11 28.23
C LEU A 96 -11.93 16.22 28.98
N GLY A 97 -11.57 14.97 29.30
CA GLY A 97 -12.38 14.04 30.08
C GLY A 97 -13.25 13.09 29.25
N TYR A 98 -12.97 12.96 27.96
CA TYR A 98 -13.63 11.99 27.08
C TYR A 98 -12.80 10.71 26.93
N TYR A 99 -13.42 9.65 26.42
CA TYR A 99 -12.72 8.42 26.04
C TYR A 99 -12.61 8.32 24.52
N THR A 100 -11.44 7.87 24.04
CA THR A 100 -11.10 7.84 22.61
C THR A 100 -10.43 6.54 22.14
N ALA A 101 -10.26 5.57 23.04
CA ALA A 101 -9.44 4.37 22.81
C ALA A 101 -10.17 3.25 22.03
N GLU A 102 -11.48 3.32 21.88
CA GLU A 102 -12.19 2.33 21.06
C GLU A 102 -11.97 2.62 19.57
N HIS A 103 -11.63 1.58 18.81
CA HIS A 103 -11.43 1.62 17.35
C HIS A 103 -10.20 2.42 16.86
N ASP A 104 -9.19 2.54 17.71
CA ASP A 104 -7.86 3.06 17.34
C ASP A 104 -7.11 2.04 16.47
N ILE A 105 -7.27 2.15 15.16
CA ILE A 105 -6.63 1.29 14.15
C ILE A 105 -5.96 2.18 13.10
N PRO A 106 -4.94 1.67 12.39
CA PRO A 106 -4.29 2.48 11.37
C PRO A 106 -5.26 2.86 10.25
N TYR A 107 -4.99 4.02 9.65
CA TYR A 107 -5.98 4.71 8.82
C TYR A 107 -6.37 3.94 7.56
N HIS A 108 -5.42 3.20 6.98
CA HIS A 108 -5.68 2.43 5.77
C HIS A 108 -6.67 1.28 6.05
N GLU A 109 -6.48 0.57 7.16
CA GLU A 109 -7.35 -0.50 7.65
C GLU A 109 -8.74 0.02 8.01
N ARG A 110 -8.82 1.22 8.61
CA ARG A 110 -10.08 1.95 8.81
C ARG A 110 -10.83 2.13 7.49
N VAL A 111 -10.16 2.67 6.47
CA VAL A 111 -10.78 2.93 5.18
C VAL A 111 -11.28 1.64 4.54
N LEU A 112 -10.45 0.59 4.53
CA LEU A 112 -10.82 -0.71 3.97
C LEU A 112 -12.04 -1.31 4.67
N THR A 113 -12.08 -1.26 6.00
CA THR A 113 -13.20 -1.76 6.81
C THR A 113 -14.49 -0.97 6.54
N ASP A 114 -14.39 0.35 6.50
CA ASP A 114 -15.53 1.24 6.28
C ASP A 114 -16.08 1.14 4.85
N LEU A 115 -15.23 0.91 3.86
CA LEU A 115 -15.66 0.62 2.48
C LEU A 115 -16.29 -0.77 2.38
N ALA A 116 -15.68 -1.78 2.99
CA ALA A 116 -16.17 -3.15 2.97
C ALA A 116 -17.56 -3.28 3.60
N SER A 117 -17.79 -2.59 4.74
CA SER A 117 -19.09 -2.55 5.41
C SER A 117 -20.19 -1.88 4.57
N LYS A 118 -19.82 -1.03 3.61
CA LYS A 118 -20.73 -0.40 2.64
C LYS A 118 -20.87 -1.22 1.34
N GLY A 119 -20.37 -2.45 1.32
CA GLY A 119 -20.40 -3.31 0.14
C GLY A 119 -19.35 -3.01 -0.92
N THR A 120 -18.37 -2.14 -0.64
CA THR A 120 -17.28 -1.80 -1.56
C THR A 120 -16.03 -2.60 -1.19
N TRP A 121 -15.71 -3.61 -1.98
CA TRP A 121 -14.57 -4.49 -1.75
C TRP A 121 -13.57 -4.36 -2.88
N ILE A 122 -12.29 -4.36 -2.53
CA ILE A 122 -11.22 -4.39 -3.53
C ILE A 122 -11.24 -5.76 -4.21
N PHE A 123 -11.02 -5.78 -5.52
CA PHE A 123 -11.05 -6.98 -6.36
C PHE A 123 -12.38 -7.75 -6.38
N ASP A 124 -13.51 -7.18 -5.96
CA ASP A 124 -14.83 -7.81 -6.13
C ASP A 124 -15.25 -7.83 -7.61
N SER A 125 -15.27 -9.02 -8.18
CA SER A 125 -15.60 -9.25 -9.57
C SER A 125 -17.11 -9.37 -9.82
N LYS A 126 -17.91 -9.56 -8.75
CA LYS A 126 -19.34 -9.89 -8.78
C LYS A 126 -19.61 -11.17 -9.59
N GLY A 127 -18.79 -12.19 -9.34
CA GLY A 127 -18.85 -13.50 -10.02
C GLY A 127 -18.45 -13.47 -11.50
N LYS A 128 -17.92 -12.35 -12.01
CA LYS A 128 -17.50 -12.21 -13.41
C LYS A 128 -16.01 -12.40 -13.53
N GLU A 129 -15.57 -13.08 -14.58
CA GLU A 129 -14.15 -13.15 -14.90
C GLU A 129 -13.54 -11.74 -15.06
N ARG A 130 -12.43 -11.52 -14.36
CA ARG A 130 -11.59 -10.31 -14.44
C ARG A 130 -10.17 -10.75 -14.71
N LYS A 131 -9.40 -9.86 -15.34
CA LYS A 131 -7.98 -10.08 -15.64
C LYS A 131 -7.14 -9.04 -14.94
N ILE A 132 -6.00 -9.47 -14.42
CA ILE A 132 -4.95 -8.60 -13.88
C ILE A 132 -3.67 -8.80 -14.68
N ASN A 133 -2.91 -7.71 -14.85
CA ASN A 133 -1.61 -7.71 -15.50
C ASN A 133 -0.52 -8.04 -14.47
N LEU A 134 0.28 -9.06 -14.75
CA LEU A 134 1.44 -9.45 -13.95
C LEU A 134 2.71 -9.23 -14.77
N THR A 135 3.66 -8.50 -14.20
CA THR A 135 5.02 -8.37 -14.74
C THR A 135 5.97 -9.13 -13.84
N VAL A 136 6.68 -10.11 -14.39
CA VAL A 136 7.79 -10.79 -13.72
C VAL A 136 9.09 -10.21 -14.25
N TYR A 137 10.02 -9.82 -13.38
CA TYR A 137 11.26 -9.18 -13.82
C TYR A 137 12.47 -9.52 -12.93
N ASP A 138 13.66 -9.23 -13.47
CA ASP A 138 14.97 -9.37 -12.84
C ASP A 138 15.94 -8.32 -13.45
N ILE A 139 16.99 -7.94 -12.73
CA ILE A 139 18.00 -6.97 -13.20
C ILE A 139 19.43 -7.52 -13.13
N GLU A 140 20.28 -7.02 -14.03
CA GLU A 140 21.70 -7.31 -14.03
C GLU A 140 22.55 -6.05 -13.85
N LEU A 141 23.59 -6.17 -13.02
CA LEU A 141 24.53 -5.11 -12.66
C LEU A 141 25.97 -5.64 -12.72
N THR A 142 26.66 -5.37 -13.81
CA THR A 142 28.03 -5.82 -14.08
C THR A 142 29.08 -5.22 -13.15
N LYS A 143 28.83 -4.01 -12.61
CA LYS A 143 29.77 -3.30 -11.71
C LYS A 143 29.35 -3.38 -10.23
N PHE A 144 28.45 -4.28 -9.87
CA PHE A 144 27.96 -4.41 -8.51
C PHE A 144 29.11 -4.78 -7.54
N GLY A 145 29.27 -3.97 -6.48
CA GLY A 145 30.36 -4.14 -5.51
C GLY A 145 31.72 -3.59 -5.96
N GLU A 146 31.87 -3.20 -7.23
CA GLU A 146 33.07 -2.50 -7.73
C GLU A 146 32.95 -0.99 -7.56
N VAL A 147 31.75 -0.46 -7.72
CA VAL A 147 31.42 0.96 -7.51
C VAL A 147 30.29 1.08 -6.49
N GLU A 148 30.23 2.22 -5.79
CA GLU A 148 29.18 2.49 -4.80
C GLU A 148 27.78 2.55 -5.45
N GLU A 149 27.72 3.01 -6.69
CA GLU A 149 26.48 3.26 -7.43
C GLU A 149 26.55 2.61 -8.83
N PRO A 150 26.38 1.28 -8.91
CA PRO A 150 26.46 0.56 -10.18
C PRO A 150 25.29 0.97 -11.10
N PRO A 151 25.55 1.13 -12.42
CA PRO A 151 24.47 1.28 -13.39
C PRO A 151 23.66 -0.02 -13.48
N ILE A 152 22.42 0.10 -13.92
CA ILE A 152 21.57 -1.03 -14.27
C ILE A 152 21.81 -1.34 -15.75
N ASP A 153 22.45 -2.47 -16.03
CA ASP A 153 22.88 -2.81 -17.38
C ASP A 153 21.78 -3.51 -18.17
N ILE A 154 21.00 -4.38 -17.51
CA ILE A 154 19.90 -5.11 -18.14
C ILE A 154 18.70 -5.14 -17.20
N ILE A 155 17.50 -4.91 -17.76
CA ILE A 155 16.22 -5.25 -17.12
C ILE A 155 15.54 -6.30 -17.98
N GLY A 156 15.48 -7.54 -17.49
CA GLY A 156 14.75 -8.63 -18.10
C GLY A 156 13.33 -8.69 -17.55
N TYR A 157 12.30 -8.77 -18.40
CA TYR A 157 10.92 -8.88 -17.93
C TYR A 157 10.02 -9.68 -18.86
N SER A 158 8.95 -10.26 -18.30
CA SER A 158 7.86 -10.88 -19.05
C SER A 158 6.52 -10.46 -18.47
N ASN A 159 5.59 -10.13 -19.36
CA ASN A 159 4.23 -9.75 -19.01
C ASN A 159 3.31 -10.95 -19.21
N MET A 160 2.41 -11.19 -18.27
CA MET A 160 1.35 -12.19 -18.38
C MET A 160 0.05 -11.68 -17.76
N LYS A 161 -1.05 -12.37 -18.01
CA LYS A 161 -2.34 -12.03 -17.41
C LYS A 161 -2.85 -13.19 -16.58
N ILE A 162 -3.42 -12.86 -15.42
CA ILE A 162 -4.10 -13.82 -14.56
C ILE A 162 -5.59 -13.50 -14.61
N SER A 163 -6.39 -14.49 -14.99
CA SER A 163 -7.84 -14.43 -14.94
C SER A 163 -8.31 -14.95 -13.59
N PHE A 164 -9.22 -14.25 -12.95
CA PHE A 164 -9.79 -14.63 -11.67
C PHE A 164 -11.28 -14.26 -11.59
N THR A 165 -11.98 -14.88 -10.66
CA THR A 165 -13.33 -14.52 -10.27
C THR A 165 -13.40 -14.40 -8.75
N SER A 166 -14.29 -13.55 -8.29
CA SER A 166 -14.53 -13.33 -6.87
C SER A 166 -15.93 -12.79 -6.63
N GLU A 167 -16.51 -13.15 -5.50
CA GLU A 167 -17.82 -12.68 -5.08
C GLU A 167 -17.87 -12.67 -3.56
N LYS A 168 -18.70 -11.77 -3.01
CA LYS A 168 -18.98 -11.73 -1.58
C LYS A 168 -20.46 -11.92 -1.32
N ASN A 169 -20.77 -12.51 -0.18
CA ASN A 169 -22.10 -12.60 0.37
C ASN A 169 -22.07 -12.12 1.82
N LEU A 170 -22.41 -10.84 2.04
CA LEU A 170 -22.40 -10.24 3.37
C LEU A 170 -23.51 -10.78 4.27
N GLU A 171 -24.59 -11.33 3.71
CA GLU A 171 -25.70 -11.90 4.49
C GLU A 171 -25.29 -13.22 5.17
N ASN A 172 -24.47 -14.02 4.46
CA ASN A 172 -23.98 -15.30 4.95
C ASN A 172 -22.53 -15.26 5.44
N GLU A 173 -21.91 -14.07 5.49
CA GLU A 173 -20.49 -13.87 5.81
C GLU A 173 -19.53 -14.71 4.94
N ASP A 174 -19.89 -14.92 3.67
CA ASP A 174 -19.14 -15.78 2.74
C ASP A 174 -18.36 -14.97 1.69
N PHE A 175 -17.23 -15.50 1.27
CA PHE A 175 -16.34 -14.92 0.28
C PHE A 175 -15.78 -16.01 -0.63
N PHE A 176 -15.97 -15.80 -1.93
CA PHE A 176 -15.43 -16.65 -2.97
C PHE A 176 -14.33 -15.90 -3.73
N PHE A 177 -13.21 -16.58 -3.99
CA PHE A 177 -12.16 -16.12 -4.87
C PHE A 177 -11.49 -17.33 -5.51
N ASP A 178 -11.35 -17.29 -6.83
CA ASP A 178 -10.74 -18.39 -7.59
C ASP A 178 -9.93 -17.86 -8.78
N PHE A 179 -8.83 -18.54 -9.08
CA PHE A 179 -8.02 -18.29 -10.26
C PHE A 179 -8.51 -19.17 -11.40
N ILE A 180 -8.91 -18.55 -12.51
CA ILE A 180 -9.50 -19.24 -13.66
C ILE A 180 -8.41 -19.73 -14.61
N SER A 181 -7.48 -18.84 -14.96
CA SER A 181 -6.40 -19.14 -15.88
C SER A 181 -5.22 -18.21 -15.66
N ILE A 182 -4.04 -18.69 -16.04
CA ILE A 182 -2.84 -17.86 -16.18
C ILE A 182 -2.45 -17.98 -17.65
N ASP A 183 -2.41 -16.85 -18.35
CA ASP A 183 -1.96 -16.84 -19.75
C ASP A 183 -0.49 -17.31 -19.78
N GLU A 184 -0.10 -18.06 -20.82
CA GLU A 184 1.30 -18.45 -21.00
C GLU A 184 2.19 -17.19 -21.01
N SER A 185 3.35 -17.27 -20.36
CA SER A 185 4.28 -16.15 -20.31
C SER A 185 4.67 -15.75 -21.73
N ASN A 186 4.60 -14.45 -22.04
CA ASN A 186 5.19 -13.92 -23.26
C ASN A 186 6.71 -14.16 -23.27
N ASP A 187 7.32 -14.07 -24.46
CA ASP A 187 8.77 -14.04 -24.61
C ASP A 187 9.39 -13.01 -23.65
N VAL A 188 10.57 -13.36 -23.11
CA VAL A 188 11.32 -12.48 -22.22
C VAL A 188 11.84 -11.29 -23.03
N ASN A 189 11.44 -10.08 -22.60
CA ASN A 189 11.94 -8.83 -23.14
C ASN A 189 13.17 -8.40 -22.34
N GLN A 190 14.14 -7.77 -23.00
CA GLN A 190 15.37 -7.28 -22.37
C GLN A 190 15.60 -5.83 -22.75
N LEU A 191 15.67 -4.96 -21.74
CA LEU A 191 16.10 -3.58 -21.88
C LEU A 191 17.60 -3.54 -21.55
N VAL A 192 18.44 -3.36 -22.56
CA VAL A 192 19.91 -3.35 -22.41
C VAL A 192 20.43 -1.93 -22.50
N SER A 193 21.30 -1.56 -21.57
CA SER A 193 21.90 -0.23 -21.43
C SER A 193 23.41 -0.29 -21.62
N ASN A 194 23.92 0.41 -22.63
CA ASN A 194 25.36 0.52 -22.89
C ASN A 194 25.95 1.83 -22.36
N ASP A 195 25.10 2.83 -22.10
CA ASP A 195 25.47 4.13 -21.53
C ASP A 195 24.33 4.71 -20.68
N GLU A 196 24.59 5.86 -20.05
CA GLU A 196 23.64 6.51 -19.14
C GLU A 196 22.38 7.03 -19.87
N HIS A 197 22.47 7.41 -21.16
CA HIS A 197 21.29 7.81 -21.94
C HIS A 197 20.35 6.61 -22.15
N GLU A 198 20.92 5.46 -22.52
CA GLU A 198 20.15 4.22 -22.67
C GLU A 198 19.59 3.73 -21.34
N GLU A 199 20.36 3.83 -20.24
CA GLU A 199 19.89 3.54 -18.88
C GLU A 199 18.69 4.41 -18.48
N ILE A 200 18.76 5.73 -18.65
CA ILE A 200 17.64 6.63 -18.36
C ILE A 200 16.39 6.21 -19.12
N LYS A 201 16.53 5.98 -20.43
CA LYS A 201 15.42 5.58 -21.31
C LYS A 201 14.82 4.25 -20.86
N ASN A 202 15.66 3.27 -20.52
CA ASN A 202 15.22 1.94 -20.10
C ASN A 202 14.56 1.95 -18.72
N LEU A 203 15.07 2.75 -17.77
CA LEU A 203 14.44 2.94 -16.46
C LEU A 203 13.06 3.60 -16.57
N ILE A 204 12.92 4.56 -17.49
CA ILE A 204 11.63 5.20 -17.78
C ILE A 204 10.66 4.21 -18.40
N GLU A 205 11.11 3.41 -19.36
CA GLU A 205 10.27 2.38 -19.98
C GLU A 205 9.83 1.34 -18.95
N PHE A 206 10.75 0.88 -18.10
CA PHE A 206 10.42 -0.04 -17.02
C PHE A 206 9.48 0.57 -15.98
N ALA A 207 9.63 1.86 -15.65
CA ALA A 207 8.69 2.57 -14.80
C ALA A 207 7.27 2.58 -15.41
N LYS A 208 7.14 2.77 -16.73
CA LYS A 208 5.85 2.70 -17.43
C LYS A 208 5.23 1.31 -17.35
N ILE A 209 6.01 0.27 -17.64
CA ILE A 209 5.57 -1.13 -17.51
C ILE A 209 5.11 -1.43 -16.07
N SER A 210 5.89 -1.00 -15.09
CA SER A 210 5.58 -1.16 -13.66
C SER A 210 4.25 -0.47 -13.30
N MET A 211 4.02 0.75 -13.80
CA MET A 211 2.78 1.50 -13.56
C MET A 211 1.54 0.88 -14.23
N GLU A 212 1.71 0.14 -15.31
CA GLU A 212 0.62 -0.55 -16.04
C GLU A 212 0.32 -1.96 -15.50
N SER A 213 1.18 -2.47 -14.62
CA SER A 213 1.05 -3.77 -13.99
C SER A 213 0.13 -3.71 -12.77
N ASP A 214 -0.70 -4.73 -12.55
CA ASP A 214 -1.45 -4.88 -11.29
C ASP A 214 -0.60 -5.60 -10.21
N ILE A 215 0.35 -6.42 -10.64
CA ILE A 215 1.32 -7.10 -9.79
C ILE A 215 2.68 -7.06 -10.48
N ILE A 216 3.72 -6.69 -9.72
CA ILE A 216 5.11 -6.87 -10.11
C ILE A 216 5.69 -8.00 -9.26
N ALA A 217 6.32 -8.98 -9.89
CA ALA A 217 6.86 -10.13 -9.21
C ALA A 217 8.30 -10.44 -9.65
N GLY A 218 8.98 -11.20 -8.81
CA GLY A 218 10.35 -11.63 -9.03
C GLY A 218 10.89 -12.27 -7.76
N HIS A 219 12.12 -12.76 -7.82
CA HIS A 219 12.76 -13.42 -6.69
C HIS A 219 13.67 -12.43 -5.96
N ASN A 220 13.39 -12.14 -4.68
CA ASN A 220 14.15 -11.21 -3.85
C ASN A 220 14.10 -9.72 -4.30
N ILE A 221 13.12 -9.37 -5.15
CA ILE A 221 12.99 -8.01 -5.72
C ILE A 221 12.74 -6.92 -4.67
N LEU A 222 12.12 -7.21 -3.52
CA LEU A 222 11.87 -6.16 -2.51
C LEU A 222 13.16 -5.72 -1.81
N GLY A 223 14.06 -6.68 -1.57
CA GLY A 223 15.31 -6.46 -0.84
C GLY A 223 16.50 -6.12 -1.74
N PHE A 224 16.37 -6.29 -3.05
CA PHE A 224 17.45 -6.05 -3.99
C PHE A 224 17.00 -5.20 -5.18
N ASP A 225 16.29 -5.76 -6.15
CA ASP A 225 16.02 -5.15 -7.45
C ASP A 225 15.29 -3.80 -7.35
N ASN A 226 14.16 -3.78 -6.63
CA ASN A 226 13.39 -2.55 -6.41
C ASN A 226 14.26 -1.48 -5.72
N LEU A 227 15.13 -1.90 -4.80
CA LEU A 227 16.02 -1.01 -4.05
C LEU A 227 17.09 -0.41 -4.99
N GLN A 228 17.73 -1.24 -5.81
CA GLN A 228 18.72 -0.80 -6.80
C GLN A 228 18.10 0.17 -7.81
N ILE A 229 16.93 -0.18 -8.39
CA ILE A 229 16.21 0.69 -9.33
C ILE A 229 15.84 2.03 -8.68
N HIS A 230 15.24 1.99 -7.50
CA HIS A 230 14.81 3.20 -6.80
C HIS A 230 15.99 4.12 -6.47
N ASP A 231 17.06 3.58 -5.91
CA ASP A 231 18.22 4.38 -5.50
C ASP A 231 19.00 4.90 -6.73
N ARG A 232 19.09 4.10 -7.81
CA ARG A 232 19.67 4.54 -9.09
C ARG A 232 18.88 5.68 -9.73
N ILE A 233 17.55 5.56 -9.81
CA ILE A 233 16.69 6.64 -10.33
C ILE A 233 16.89 7.92 -9.51
N ARG A 234 16.88 7.82 -8.17
CA ARG A 234 17.11 8.98 -7.29
C ARG A 234 18.46 9.64 -7.57
N LYS A 235 19.49 8.83 -7.81
CA LYS A 235 20.83 9.35 -8.09
C LYS A 235 20.88 10.07 -9.43
N ILE A 236 20.38 9.45 -10.49
CA ILE A 236 20.27 10.05 -11.83
C ILE A 236 19.56 11.41 -11.74
N MET A 237 18.43 11.48 -11.01
CA MET A 237 17.68 12.73 -10.82
C MET A 237 18.45 13.83 -10.07
N GLN A 238 19.49 13.48 -9.30
CA GLN A 238 20.29 14.42 -8.51
C GLN A 238 21.57 14.87 -9.21
N SER A 239 22.19 13.99 -10.00
CA SER A 239 23.55 14.19 -10.50
C SER A 239 23.71 14.10 -12.01
N SER A 240 22.70 13.63 -12.75
CA SER A 240 22.81 13.49 -14.20
C SER A 240 22.66 14.84 -14.89
N ASP A 241 23.69 15.24 -15.65
CA ASP A 241 23.68 16.48 -16.45
C ASP A 241 22.93 16.32 -17.79
N ILE A 242 22.55 15.09 -18.15
CA ILE A 242 21.93 14.76 -19.43
C ILE A 242 20.41 14.53 -19.34
N LEU A 243 19.85 14.55 -18.13
CA LEU A 243 18.43 14.29 -17.88
C LEU A 243 17.56 15.46 -18.35
N SER A 244 16.64 15.21 -19.27
CA SER A 244 15.70 16.22 -19.73
C SER A 244 14.62 16.55 -18.69
N PRO A 245 13.97 17.74 -18.76
CA PRO A 245 12.88 18.09 -17.86
C PRO A 245 11.70 17.12 -17.90
N GLU A 246 11.39 16.57 -19.08
CA GLU A 246 10.33 15.57 -19.27
C GLU A 246 10.68 14.25 -18.60
N GLU A 247 11.89 13.73 -18.80
CA GLU A 247 12.37 12.49 -18.18
C GLU A 247 12.42 12.60 -16.65
N LEU A 248 12.92 13.74 -16.13
CA LEU A 248 12.90 14.05 -14.70
C LEU A 248 11.48 14.00 -14.13
N LYS A 249 10.51 14.53 -14.87
CA LYS A 249 9.10 14.52 -14.44
C LYS A 249 8.52 13.11 -14.43
N GLU A 250 8.84 12.28 -15.43
CA GLU A 250 8.40 10.88 -15.48
C GLU A 250 8.96 10.05 -14.32
N LEU A 251 10.29 10.11 -14.10
CA LEU A 251 10.96 9.42 -13.01
C LEU A 251 10.47 9.89 -11.63
N LYS A 252 10.32 11.20 -11.44
CA LYS A 252 9.76 11.76 -10.20
C LYS A 252 8.33 11.27 -9.94
N ASN A 253 7.49 11.27 -10.97
CA ASN A 253 6.12 10.78 -10.83
C ASN A 253 6.08 9.28 -10.46
N PHE A 254 6.97 8.47 -11.01
CA PHE A 254 7.11 7.07 -10.62
C PHE A 254 7.51 6.93 -9.15
N LEU A 255 8.60 7.59 -8.72
CA LEU A 255 9.07 7.51 -7.34
C LEU A 255 8.02 8.00 -6.32
N ASP A 256 7.39 9.14 -6.58
CA ASP A 256 6.46 9.79 -5.63
C ASP A 256 5.14 9.02 -5.45
N LYS A 257 4.67 8.31 -6.49
CA LYS A 257 3.34 7.67 -6.49
C LYS A 257 3.37 6.16 -6.47
N TYR A 258 4.39 5.55 -7.08
CA TYR A 258 4.46 4.13 -7.34
C TYR A 258 5.57 3.42 -6.56
N THR A 259 6.31 4.13 -5.70
CA THR A 259 7.34 3.50 -4.86
C THR A 259 7.19 3.86 -3.39
N ARG A 260 7.72 3.02 -2.50
CA ARG A 260 7.89 3.33 -1.08
C ARG A 260 9.05 2.56 -0.50
N ARG A 261 9.97 3.27 0.19
CA ARG A 261 10.92 2.65 1.10
C ARG A 261 10.22 2.19 2.37
N ASP A 262 10.56 0.99 2.82
CA ASP A 262 10.05 0.39 4.06
C ASP A 262 11.13 -0.48 4.70
N GLN A 263 10.92 -0.89 5.96
CA GLN A 263 11.81 -1.80 6.67
C GLN A 263 11.14 -3.14 6.91
N SER A 264 11.81 -4.20 6.50
CA SER A 264 11.41 -5.58 6.77
C SER A 264 12.14 -6.11 7.99
N PHE A 265 11.39 -6.56 9.01
CA PHE A 265 11.94 -7.09 10.28
C PHE A 265 11.99 -8.63 10.32
N ARG A 266 12.04 -9.30 9.17
CA ARG A 266 11.88 -10.77 9.08
C ARG A 266 12.99 -11.59 9.78
N PHE A 267 14.10 -10.95 10.19
CA PHE A 267 15.26 -11.64 10.79
C PHE A 267 15.75 -11.01 12.10
N GLY A 268 14.91 -10.25 12.80
CA GLY A 268 15.31 -9.56 14.04
C GLY A 268 16.24 -8.36 13.81
N SER A 269 16.75 -8.17 12.59
CA SER A 269 17.36 -6.94 12.09
C SER A 269 16.46 -6.28 11.04
N PRO A 270 16.35 -4.94 11.03
CA PRO A 270 15.69 -4.22 9.95
C PRO A 270 16.53 -4.33 8.67
N ASN A 271 15.91 -4.81 7.60
CA ASN A 271 16.46 -4.74 6.24
C ASN A 271 15.66 -3.71 5.45
N ASP A 272 16.36 -2.81 4.76
CA ASP A 272 15.75 -1.86 3.86
C ASP A 272 15.11 -2.58 2.67
N THR A 273 13.92 -2.14 2.30
CA THR A 273 13.17 -2.66 1.16
C THR A 273 12.54 -1.51 0.40
N VAL A 274 12.32 -1.71 -0.89
CA VAL A 274 11.48 -0.81 -1.70
C VAL A 274 10.32 -1.61 -2.26
N ILE A 275 9.13 -1.05 -2.13
CA ILE A 275 7.90 -1.61 -2.66
C ILE A 275 7.54 -0.82 -3.91
N PHE A 276 7.26 -1.52 -5.00
CA PHE A 276 6.60 -0.95 -6.16
C PHE A 276 5.10 -1.23 -6.10
N TYR A 277 4.32 -0.19 -6.36
CA TYR A 277 2.88 -0.23 -6.41
C TYR A 277 2.41 -0.46 -7.86
N PRO A 278 1.23 -1.07 -8.07
CA PRO A 278 0.16 -1.32 -7.11
C PRO A 278 0.38 -2.48 -6.12
N SER A 279 1.14 -3.49 -6.51
CA SER A 279 1.48 -4.61 -5.64
C SER A 279 2.81 -5.21 -6.04
N THR A 280 3.67 -5.49 -5.07
CA THR A 280 4.88 -6.30 -5.26
C THR A 280 4.68 -7.69 -4.65
N PHE A 281 4.94 -8.74 -5.42
CA PHE A 281 4.96 -10.13 -4.99
C PHE A 281 6.38 -10.72 -5.09
N ASP A 282 7.06 -10.78 -3.94
CA ASP A 282 8.41 -11.32 -3.86
C ASP A 282 8.37 -12.83 -3.55
N THR A 283 8.83 -13.64 -4.51
CA THR A 283 8.77 -15.10 -4.42
C THR A 283 9.73 -15.67 -3.38
N TYR A 284 10.86 -15.01 -3.10
CA TYR A 284 11.77 -15.38 -2.00
C TYR A 284 11.06 -15.25 -0.66
N LEU A 285 10.31 -14.16 -0.48
CA LEU A 285 9.55 -13.91 0.73
C LEU A 285 8.31 -14.80 0.87
N ALA A 286 7.70 -15.19 -0.24
CA ALA A 286 6.58 -16.12 -0.27
C ALA A 286 7.05 -17.54 0.06
N SER A 287 8.13 -18.01 -0.58
CA SER A 287 8.64 -19.37 -0.39
C SER A 287 9.02 -19.64 1.06
N ARG A 288 9.71 -18.70 1.71
CA ARG A 288 10.07 -18.76 3.14
C ARG A 288 8.89 -18.78 4.10
N LYS A 289 7.74 -18.27 3.70
CA LYS A 289 6.55 -18.26 4.57
C LYS A 289 5.75 -19.54 4.44
N PHE A 290 5.64 -20.09 3.23
CA PHE A 290 4.75 -21.21 2.96
C PHE A 290 5.45 -22.57 2.94
N TYR A 291 6.77 -22.60 2.77
CA TYR A 291 7.54 -23.83 2.68
C TYR A 291 8.65 -23.87 3.73
N SER A 292 8.95 -25.08 4.19
CA SER A 292 10.07 -25.38 5.08
C SER A 292 11.19 -26.02 4.25
N LEU A 293 11.93 -25.19 3.52
CA LEU A 293 13.04 -25.63 2.66
C LEU A 293 14.39 -25.36 3.33
N GLU A 294 15.41 -26.11 2.93
CA GLU A 294 16.79 -25.89 3.38
C GLU A 294 17.48 -24.76 2.61
N ASP A 295 17.11 -24.58 1.33
CA ASP A 295 17.58 -23.51 0.47
C ASP A 295 16.39 -22.74 -0.12
N PHE A 296 16.49 -21.42 -0.10
CA PHE A 296 15.49 -20.50 -0.65
C PHE A 296 16.04 -19.68 -1.81
N SER A 297 17.25 -19.99 -2.30
CA SER A 297 17.78 -19.46 -3.55
C SER A 297 16.88 -19.84 -4.72
N LEU A 298 17.00 -19.11 -5.83
CA LEU A 298 16.24 -19.43 -7.03
C LEU A 298 16.52 -20.87 -7.51
N GLU A 299 17.79 -21.29 -7.48
CA GLU A 299 18.20 -22.66 -7.84
C GLU A 299 17.52 -23.70 -6.92
N GLY A 300 17.58 -23.47 -5.61
CA GLY A 300 16.96 -24.33 -4.60
C GLY A 300 15.44 -24.45 -4.69
N LEU A 301 14.75 -23.47 -5.28
CA LEU A 301 13.29 -23.51 -5.49
C LEU A 301 12.86 -24.24 -6.77
N THR A 302 13.78 -24.47 -7.70
CA THR A 302 13.48 -25.06 -9.01
C THR A 302 13.69 -26.58 -9.07
N HIS A 303 14.17 -27.18 -7.97
CA HIS A 303 14.44 -28.61 -7.81
C HIS A 303 13.50 -29.27 -6.81
#